data_AF-A0A4U5M9E1-F1
#
_entry.id   AF-A0A4U5M9E1-F1
#
_cell.length_a   1.000
_cell.length_b   1.000
_cell.length_c   1.000
_cell.angle_alpha   90.00
_cell.angle_beta   90.00
_cell.angle_gamma   90.00
#
_symmetry.space_group_name_H-M   'P 1'
#
loop_
_entity.id
_entity.type
_entity.pdbx_description
1 polymer ?
#
loop_
_entity_poly.entity_id
_entity_poly.type
_entity_poly.pdbx_seq_one_letter_code
_entity_poly.pdbx_strand_id
1 'polypeptide(L)'
;MNLLSLAYMINSNIIFIIHDLLLNDLCSLALQVLLTLQSEHPYQSDLNVYAVITFSSSNNKLFDNIDHLIDDLKEGEGWVKWGSDKGLLWMIGGVVEARRKESIFKVYGMNYEYMVKVLRKGLKRMAR
;
A
#
# COMPACT_ATOMS: atom_id res chain seq x y z
N MET A 1 -24.01 2.77 21.10
CA MET A 1 -23.04 2.58 19.99
C MET A 1 -23.18 3.79 19.07
N ASN A 2 -22.12 4.56 18.85
CA ASN A 2 -22.20 5.75 17.99
C ASN A 2 -21.80 5.41 16.54
N LEU A 3 -22.18 6.25 15.58
CA LEU A 3 -21.94 6.03 14.14
C LEU A 3 -20.44 5.84 13.83
N LEU A 4 -19.58 6.54 14.56
CA LEU A 4 -18.12 6.48 14.43
C LEU A 4 -17.58 5.09 14.81
N SER A 5 -18.06 4.49 15.90
CA SER A 5 -17.67 3.14 16.31
C SER A 5 -18.09 2.08 15.29
N LEU A 6 -19.28 2.24 14.68
CA LEU A 6 -19.75 1.33 13.64
C LEU A 6 -18.87 1.43 12.39
N ALA A 7 -18.53 2.65 11.95
CA ALA A 7 -17.65 2.87 10.80
C ALA A 7 -16.25 2.26 11.02
N TYR A 8 -15.66 2.44 12.21
CA TYR A 8 -14.38 1.80 12.55
C TYR A 8 -14.45 0.27 12.51
N MET A 9 -15.54 -0.32 12.99
CA MET A 9 -15.70 -1.78 13.02
C MET A 9 -15.87 -2.36 11.62
N ILE A 10 -16.65 -1.69 10.76
CA ILE A 10 -16.80 -2.05 9.34
C ILE A 10 -15.44 -1.96 8.64
N ASN A 11 -14.68 -0.89 8.87
CA ASN A 11 -13.35 -0.73 8.28
C ASN A 11 -12.36 -1.80 8.74
N SER A 12 -12.34 -2.12 10.04
CA SER A 12 -11.53 -3.21 10.58
C SER A 12 -11.85 -4.55 9.90
N ASN A 13 -13.14 -4.84 9.70
CA ASN A 13 -13.58 -6.06 9.03
C ASN A 13 -13.19 -6.06 7.55
N ILE A 14 -13.27 -4.93 6.85
CA ILE A 14 -12.86 -4.81 5.44
C ILE A 14 -11.35 -4.99 5.29
N ILE A 15 -10.53 -4.42 6.18
CA ILE A 15 -9.09 -4.65 6.20
C ILE A 15 -8.78 -6.14 6.45
N PHE A 16 -9.53 -6.78 7.35
CA PHE A 16 -9.41 -8.21 7.59
C PHE A 16 -9.76 -9.03 6.33
N ILE A 17 -10.84 -8.67 5.62
CA ILE A 17 -11.22 -9.28 4.34
C ILE A 17 -10.12 -9.10 3.30
N ILE A 18 -9.53 -7.91 3.17
CA ILE A 18 -8.40 -7.67 2.25
C ILE A 18 -7.24 -8.61 2.57
N HIS A 19 -6.90 -8.76 3.85
CA HIS A 19 -5.85 -9.70 4.27
C HIS A 19 -6.19 -11.15 3.94
N ASP A 20 -7.43 -11.58 4.20
CA ASP A 20 -7.88 -12.93 3.89
C ASP A 20 -7.86 -13.21 2.38
N LEU A 21 -8.28 -12.25 1.56
CA LEU A 21 -8.18 -12.33 0.10
C LEU A 21 -6.73 -12.47 -0.37
N LEU A 22 -5.80 -11.74 0.24
CA LEU A 22 -4.37 -11.81 -0.09
C LEU A 22 -3.76 -13.16 0.33
N LEU A 23 -4.22 -13.75 1.44
CA LEU A 23 -3.80 -15.09 1.86
C LEU A 23 -4.32 -16.21 0.93
N ASN A 24 -5.40 -15.95 0.20
CA ASN A 24 -6.00 -16.88 -0.76
C ASN A 24 -5.60 -16.57 -2.22
N ASP A 25 -4.52 -15.78 -2.44
CA ASP A 25 -4.02 -15.37 -3.76
C ASP A 25 -5.03 -14.59 -4.63
N LEU A 26 -6.11 -14.05 -4.06
CA LEU A 26 -7.12 -13.25 -4.74
C LEU A 26 -6.73 -11.77 -4.82
N CYS A 27 -5.52 -11.49 -5.32
CA CYS A 27 -4.91 -10.16 -5.31
C CYS A 27 -5.70 -9.09 -6.07
N SER A 28 -6.25 -9.43 -7.24
CA SER A 28 -7.05 -8.47 -8.02
C SER A 28 -8.34 -8.08 -7.30
N LEU A 29 -8.97 -9.02 -6.59
CA LEU A 29 -10.17 -8.74 -5.81
C LEU A 29 -9.82 -7.90 -4.57
N ALA A 30 -8.72 -8.21 -3.90
CA ALA A 30 -8.22 -7.41 -2.77
C ALA A 30 -7.97 -5.95 -3.20
N LEU A 31 -7.37 -5.73 -4.37
CA LEU A 31 -7.18 -4.39 -4.93
C LEU A 31 -8.53 -3.70 -5.20
N GLN A 32 -9.47 -4.37 -5.86
CA GLN A 32 -10.79 -3.78 -6.14
C GLN A 32 -11.53 -3.38 -4.87
N VAL A 33 -11.48 -4.21 -3.83
CA VAL A 33 -12.09 -3.90 -2.53
C VAL A 33 -11.43 -2.68 -1.91
N LEU A 34 -10.10 -2.58 -1.96
CA LEU A 34 -9.38 -1.41 -1.45
C LEU A 34 -9.76 -0.13 -2.21
N LEU A 35 -9.73 -0.14 -3.55
CA LEU A 35 -10.05 1.04 -4.37
C LEU A 35 -11.50 1.48 -4.17
N THR A 36 -12.44 0.52 -4.12
CA THR A 36 -13.85 0.80 -3.81
C THR A 36 -13.99 1.42 -2.43
N LEU A 37 -13.28 0.90 -1.42
CA LEU A 37 -13.28 1.45 -0.08
C LEU A 37 -12.79 2.90 -0.06
N GLN A 38 -11.67 3.20 -0.72
CA GLN A 38 -11.14 4.59 -0.77
C GLN A 38 -12.10 5.54 -1.50
N SER A 39 -12.73 5.08 -2.59
CA SER A 39 -13.67 5.89 -3.35
C SER A 39 -14.96 6.18 -2.59
N GLU A 40 -15.52 5.20 -1.89
CA GLU A 40 -16.80 5.37 -1.17
C GLU A 40 -16.61 6.01 0.20
N HIS A 41 -15.48 5.72 0.84
CA HIS A 41 -15.20 6.06 2.24
C HIS A 41 -13.72 6.43 2.39
N PRO A 42 -13.31 7.64 1.96
CA PRO A 42 -11.92 8.08 2.05
C PRO A 42 -11.51 8.22 3.52
N TYR A 43 -10.85 7.19 4.05
CA TYR A 43 -10.34 7.14 5.41
C TYR A 43 -8.85 6.85 5.39
N GLN A 44 -8.15 7.37 6.40
CA GLN A 44 -6.72 7.22 6.52
C GLN A 44 -6.33 5.74 6.70
N SER A 45 -5.82 5.13 5.64
CA SER A 45 -5.44 3.74 5.53
C SER A 45 -3.94 3.56 5.80
N ASP A 46 -3.58 2.40 6.35
CA ASP A 46 -2.18 2.08 6.65
C ASP A 46 -1.43 1.75 5.35
N LEU A 47 -0.27 2.37 5.16
CA LEU A 47 0.67 2.07 4.07
C LEU A 47 1.01 0.57 4.00
N ASN A 48 0.93 -0.15 5.12
CA ASN A 48 1.12 -1.60 5.14
C ASN A 48 0.13 -2.36 4.24
N VAL A 49 -1.14 -1.93 4.15
CA VAL A 49 -2.14 -2.61 3.31
C VAL A 49 -1.74 -2.49 1.83
N TYR A 50 -1.40 -1.28 1.40
CA TYR A 50 -0.88 -1.01 0.06
C TYR A 50 0.41 -1.81 -0.22
N ALA A 51 1.31 -1.89 0.76
CA ALA A 51 2.56 -2.63 0.62
C ALA A 51 2.35 -4.13 0.41
N VAL A 52 1.42 -4.75 1.16
CA VAL A 52 1.12 -6.19 1.01
C VAL A 52 0.48 -6.45 -0.36
N ILE A 53 -0.47 -5.61 -0.80
CA ILE A 53 -1.09 -5.77 -2.13
C ILE A 53 -0.04 -5.59 -3.24
N THR A 54 0.87 -4.61 -3.10
CA THR A 54 1.97 -4.39 -4.05
C THR A 54 2.87 -5.62 -4.14
N PHE A 55 3.28 -6.17 -2.99
CA PHE A 55 4.15 -7.33 -2.93
C PHE A 55 3.48 -8.58 -3.50
N SER A 56 2.24 -8.86 -3.11
CA SER A 56 1.48 -10.01 -3.63
C SER A 56 1.19 -9.86 -5.13
N SER A 57 0.94 -8.65 -5.62
CA SER A 57 0.76 -8.37 -7.05
C SER A 57 2.05 -8.58 -7.84
N SER A 58 3.21 -8.23 -7.27
CA SER A 58 4.54 -8.52 -7.86
C SER A 58 4.76 -10.03 -8.02
N ASN A 59 4.54 -10.80 -6.95
CA ASN A 59 4.69 -12.26 -6.96
C ASN A 59 3.77 -12.93 -7.98
N ASN A 60 2.54 -12.43 -8.11
CA ASN A 60 1.54 -12.94 -9.05
C ASN A 60 1.67 -12.35 -10.47
N LYS A 61 2.69 -11.54 -10.74
CA LYS A 61 2.93 -10.87 -12.04
C LYS A 61 1.76 -9.99 -12.51
N LEU A 62 0.96 -9.48 -11.58
CA LEU A 62 -0.17 -8.59 -11.82
C LEU A 62 0.34 -7.14 -11.85
N PHE A 63 1.12 -6.81 -12.85
CA PHE A 63 1.85 -5.54 -12.86
C PHE A 63 0.96 -4.31 -13.07
N ASP A 64 -0.18 -4.46 -13.75
CA ASP A 64 -1.12 -3.36 -13.96
C ASP A 64 -1.84 -3.01 -12.64
N ASN A 65 -2.09 -4.00 -11.79
CA ASN A 65 -2.60 -3.79 -10.44
C ASN A 65 -1.65 -2.92 -9.61
N ILE A 66 -0.34 -3.05 -9.83
CA ILE A 66 0.65 -2.22 -9.14
C ILE A 66 0.52 -0.77 -9.57
N ASP A 67 0.42 -0.47 -10.86
CA ASP A 67 0.33 0.95 -11.26
C ASP A 67 -0.99 1.57 -10.83
N HIS A 68 -2.11 0.83 -10.95
CA HIS A 68 -3.40 1.30 -10.44
C HIS A 68 -3.34 1.63 -8.95
N LEU A 69 -2.68 0.78 -8.16
CA LEU A 69 -2.46 1.03 -6.74
C LEU A 69 -1.58 2.27 -6.50
N ILE A 70 -0.53 2.47 -7.28
CA ILE A 70 0.35 3.65 -7.16
C ILE A 70 -0.38 4.93 -7.57
N ASP A 71 -1.19 4.88 -8.62
CA ASP A 71 -1.97 6.04 -9.08
C ASP A 71 -3.02 6.44 -8.04
N ASP A 72 -3.74 5.47 -7.46
CA ASP A 72 -4.67 5.71 -6.34
C ASP A 72 -3.97 6.37 -5.13
N LEU A 73 -2.80 5.85 -4.75
CA LEU A 73 -1.96 6.44 -3.69
C LEU A 73 -1.52 7.88 -3.98
N LYS A 74 -1.33 8.22 -5.25
CA LYS A 74 -0.90 9.55 -5.69
C LYS A 74 -2.06 10.53 -5.65
N GLU A 75 -3.24 10.09 -6.05
CA GLU A 75 -4.46 10.89 -6.08
C GLU A 75 -5.06 11.08 -4.67
N GLY A 76 -4.86 10.10 -3.78
CA GLY A 76 -5.32 10.11 -2.40
C GLY A 76 -4.50 10.96 -1.43
N GLU A 77 -4.32 12.25 -1.70
CA GLU A 77 -3.64 13.17 -0.76
C GLU A 77 -4.32 13.13 0.62
N GLY A 78 -3.58 12.64 1.63
CA GLY A 78 -4.06 12.50 3.01
C GLY A 78 -4.71 11.17 3.37
N TRP A 79 -4.90 10.25 2.41
CA TRP A 79 -5.52 8.94 2.65
C TRP A 79 -4.55 7.92 3.24
N VAL A 80 -3.23 8.16 3.17
CA VAL A 80 -2.24 7.20 3.64
C VAL A 80 -1.53 7.72 4.88
N LYS A 81 -1.56 6.93 5.96
CA LYS A 81 -0.74 7.19 7.14
C LYS A 81 0.69 6.73 6.89
N TRP A 82 1.56 7.66 6.51
CA TRP A 82 2.99 7.44 6.37
C TRP A 82 3.65 7.23 7.74
N GLY A 83 3.80 5.97 8.15
CA GLY A 83 4.38 5.64 9.47
C GLY A 83 5.04 4.27 9.58
N SER A 84 5.04 3.47 8.50
CA SER A 84 5.64 2.14 8.48
C SER A 84 6.90 2.10 7.61
N ASP A 85 8.08 2.15 8.24
CA ASP A 85 9.37 1.95 7.55
C ASP A 85 9.37 0.60 6.80
N LYS A 86 8.76 -0.45 7.39
CA LYS A 86 8.67 -1.79 6.78
C LYS A 86 7.69 -1.81 5.60
N GLY A 87 6.52 -1.20 5.74
CA GLY A 87 5.52 -1.11 4.67
C GLY A 87 6.09 -0.42 3.45
N LEU A 88 6.79 0.71 3.65
CA LEU A 88 7.45 1.40 2.54
C LEU A 88 8.51 0.53 1.85
N LEU A 89 9.35 -0.18 2.61
CA LEU A 89 10.37 -1.05 2.04
C LEU A 89 9.76 -2.21 1.23
N TRP A 90 8.68 -2.82 1.74
CA TRP A 90 7.96 -3.88 1.02
C TRP A 90 7.32 -3.39 -0.27
N MET A 91 6.69 -2.22 -0.22
CA MET A 91 6.12 -1.57 -1.38
C MET A 91 7.20 -1.28 -2.43
N ILE A 92 8.32 -0.64 -2.05
CA ILE A 92 9.45 -0.39 -2.95
C ILE A 92 9.98 -1.70 -3.53
N GLY A 93 10.15 -2.73 -2.70
CA GLY A 93 10.60 -4.05 -3.14
C GLY A 93 9.70 -4.63 -4.24
N GLY A 94 8.38 -4.61 -4.01
CA GLY A 94 7.41 -5.10 -4.99
C GLY A 94 7.40 -4.30 -6.30
N VAL A 95 7.49 -2.96 -6.24
CA VAL A 95 7.53 -2.13 -7.47
C VAL A 95 8.85 -2.33 -8.23
N VAL A 96 9.98 -2.46 -7.53
CA VAL A 96 11.30 -2.73 -8.13
C VAL A 96 11.34 -4.10 -8.79
N GLU A 97 10.80 -5.13 -8.13
CA GLU A 97 10.72 -6.48 -8.66
C GLU A 97 9.83 -6.56 -9.90
N ALA A 98 8.71 -5.83 -9.90
CA ALA A 98 7.86 -5.64 -11.07
C ALA A 98 8.49 -4.80 -12.21
N ARG A 99 9.68 -4.21 -11.99
CA ARG A 99 10.43 -3.38 -12.95
C ARG A 99 9.62 -2.20 -13.53
N ARG A 100 8.62 -1.71 -12.80
CA ARG A 100 7.74 -0.60 -13.22
C ARG A 100 8.40 0.75 -12.98
N LYS A 101 9.27 1.19 -13.90
CA LYS A 101 10.07 2.42 -13.76
C LYS A 101 9.24 3.66 -13.38
N GLU A 102 8.11 3.87 -14.03
CA GLU A 102 7.25 5.03 -13.77
C GLU A 102 6.67 4.99 -12.34
N SER A 103 6.18 3.82 -11.92
CA SER A 103 5.63 3.59 -10.59
C SER A 103 6.69 3.72 -9.49
N ILE A 104 7.95 3.37 -9.77
CA ILE A 104 9.09 3.67 -8.88
C ILE A 104 9.20 5.19 -8.69
N PHE A 105 9.26 5.96 -9.77
CA PHE A 105 9.38 7.43 -9.67
C PHE A 105 8.20 8.07 -8.96
N LYS A 106 6.97 7.58 -9.19
CA LYS A 106 5.77 8.05 -8.48
C LYS A 106 5.89 7.82 -6.96
N VAL A 107 6.30 6.63 -6.53
CA VAL A 107 6.53 6.33 -5.10
C VAL A 107 7.63 7.22 -4.51
N TYR A 108 8.73 7.46 -5.24
CA TYR A 108 9.77 8.41 -4.83
C TYR A 108 9.24 9.84 -4.66
N GLY A 109 8.31 10.26 -5.52
CA GLY A 109 7.73 11.60 -5.50
C GLY A 109 6.72 11.84 -4.38
N MET A 110 6.02 10.81 -3.90
CA MET A 110 4.95 10.95 -2.89
C MET A 110 5.44 11.44 -1.52
N ASN A 111 6.61 10.98 -1.07
CA ASN A 111 7.20 11.43 0.20
C ASN A 111 8.72 11.26 0.21
N TYR A 112 9.40 12.07 -0.62
CA TYR A 112 10.85 12.02 -0.80
C TYR A 112 11.63 12.07 0.52
N GLU A 113 11.24 12.94 1.46
CA GLU A 113 11.94 13.11 2.73
C GLU A 113 11.85 11.85 3.62
N TYR A 114 10.64 11.30 3.78
CA TYR A 114 10.43 10.07 4.53
C TYR A 114 11.15 8.88 3.86
N MET A 115 11.14 8.84 2.53
CA MET A 115 11.80 7.79 1.78
C MET A 115 13.32 7.82 1.92
N VAL A 116 13.94 9.00 1.78
CA VAL A 116 15.39 9.18 2.02
C VAL A 116 15.75 8.76 3.44
N LYS A 117 14.90 9.07 4.43
CA LYS A 117 15.11 8.66 5.82
C LYS A 117 15.09 7.13 5.97
N VAL A 118 14.11 6.43 5.38
CA VAL A 118 14.01 4.96 5.44
C VAL A 118 15.19 4.28 4.74
N LEU A 119 15.56 4.75 3.53
CA LEU A 119 16.71 4.21 2.79
C LEU A 119 18.03 4.43 3.55
N ARG A 120 18.26 5.62 4.11
CA ARG A 120 19.44 5.90 4.93
C ARG A 120 19.52 4.97 6.15
N LYS A 121 18.39 4.70 6.82
CA LYS A 121 18.35 3.73 7.93
C LYS A 121 18.68 2.31 7.45
N GLY A 122 18.14 1.88 6.30
CA GLY A 122 18.43 0.58 5.69
C GLY A 122 19.91 0.40 5.36
N LEU A 123 20.51 1.38 4.66
CA LEU A 123 21.94 1.38 4.31
C LEU A 123 22.84 1.31 5.56
N LYS A 124 22.54 2.09 6.61
CA LYS A 124 23.30 2.03 7.87
C LYS A 124 23.27 0.67 8.57
N ARG A 125 22.20 -0.11 8.38
CA ARG A 125 22.08 -1.46 8.94
C ARG A 125 22.90 -2.48 8.17
N MET A 126 23.02 -2.32 6.85
CA MET A 126 23.80 -3.23 5.99
C MET A 126 25.31 -2.94 6.04
N ALA A 127 25.70 -1.73 6.47
CA ALA A 127 27.10 -1.35 6.66
C ALA A 127 27.67 -1.79 8.03
N ARG A 128 26.91 -2.54 8.84
CA ARG A 128 27.37 -3.24 10.05
C ARG A 128 27.46 -4.72 9.77
#